data_AF-A0AA87A9D9-F1
#
_entry.id   AF-A0AA87A9D9-F1
#
_cell.length_a   1.000
_cell.length_b   1.000
_cell.length_c   1.000
_cell.angle_alpha   90.00
_cell.angle_beta   90.00
_cell.angle_gamma   90.00
#
_symmetry.space_group_name_H-M   'P 1'
#
loop_
_entity.id
_entity.type
_entity.pdbx_description
1 polymer ?
#
loop_
_entity_poly.entity_id
_entity_poly.type
_entity_poly.pdbx_seq_one_letter_code
_entity_poly.pdbx_strand_id
1 'polypeptide(L)'
;MLNQDKKKNHELEEQASKKVTRWILSGLGAILVLFILIGGCYVGYALQPANRHDEDVVSVHIPAGATNSQIAQILQEKKIIRNAIIFNFWLKSHSATNFQAGNFYLSPSMHNKEIVSQLQGGGGRPVVGHVLIKEGQTIDSIATTVGKNTKYSRQDFLKLMKDQSFMKSLEKQYPKLLTSSMNSKGVRYHLEGYLFPAKYDVYQGASLKELVNQMVDKTDQVLQPYYSSIKKKHLTVQEVLTLASLVEREGVKSKDRRMIAGVFFNRIKANMPLQSDISVMYALNKHKHSLTLKDIKVKSPYNLYVHKGYGPGPFNNPSLDSISAVLNPIKSNYLYFVANLKTGKVYYNENYDEHLKRNSSLGQ
;
A
#
# COMPACT_ATOMS: atom_id res chain seq x y z
N MET A 1 22.62 -100.94 15.64
CA MET A 1 21.48 -100.29 14.95
C MET A 1 20.90 -99.12 15.75
N LEU A 2 20.61 -99.26 17.07
CA LEU A 2 20.04 -98.17 17.90
C LEU A 2 20.80 -96.82 17.93
N ASN A 3 22.13 -96.81 17.74
CA ASN A 3 22.96 -95.60 17.86
C ASN A 3 23.04 -94.78 16.56
N GLN A 4 22.75 -95.40 15.40
CA GLN A 4 22.71 -94.70 14.11
C GLN A 4 21.37 -93.99 13.89
N ASP A 5 20.25 -94.57 14.36
CA ASP A 5 18.93 -93.95 14.28
C ASP A 5 18.79 -92.72 15.19
N LYS A 6 19.38 -92.75 16.39
CA LYS A 6 19.46 -91.56 17.27
C LYS A 6 20.25 -90.42 16.65
N LYS A 7 21.38 -90.74 16.00
CA LYS A 7 22.24 -89.74 15.33
C LYS A 7 21.55 -89.13 14.12
N LYS A 8 20.86 -89.96 13.33
CA LYS A 8 20.06 -89.54 12.17
C LYS A 8 18.84 -88.69 12.57
N ASN A 9 18.13 -89.06 13.65
CA ASN A 9 17.03 -88.24 14.18
C ASN A 9 17.53 -86.90 14.74
N HIS A 10 18.68 -86.88 15.43
CA HIS A 10 19.30 -85.64 15.90
C HIS A 10 19.76 -84.73 14.74
N GLU A 11 20.30 -85.30 13.66
CA GLU A 11 20.64 -84.55 12.44
C GLU A 11 19.39 -84.00 11.72
N LEU A 12 18.30 -84.77 11.69
CA LEU A 12 17.01 -84.32 11.14
C LEU A 12 16.38 -83.20 11.97
N GLU A 13 16.42 -83.29 13.31
CA GLU A 13 15.95 -82.24 14.22
C GLU A 13 16.80 -80.96 14.10
N GLU A 14 18.12 -81.09 13.96
CA GLU A 14 19.01 -79.95 13.75
C GLU A 14 18.78 -79.29 12.38
N GLN A 15 18.53 -80.07 11.32
CA GLN A 15 18.17 -79.57 10.00
C GLN A 15 16.80 -78.88 9.99
N ALA A 16 15.80 -79.46 10.65
CA ALA A 16 14.46 -78.88 10.79
C ALA A 16 14.51 -77.56 11.59
N SER A 17 15.23 -77.54 12.70
CA SER A 17 15.47 -76.34 13.52
C SER A 17 16.13 -75.24 12.70
N LYS A 18 17.24 -75.52 12.01
CA LYS A 18 17.92 -74.54 11.13
C LYS A 18 17.01 -74.01 10.03
N LYS A 19 16.09 -74.82 9.50
CA LYS A 19 15.11 -74.41 8.51
C LYS A 19 14.08 -73.46 9.14
N VAL A 20 13.50 -73.82 10.29
CA VAL A 20 12.56 -72.95 11.04
C VAL A 20 13.21 -71.63 11.43
N THR A 21 14.45 -71.63 11.94
CA THR A 21 15.19 -70.39 12.27
C THR A 21 15.40 -69.51 11.04
N ARG A 22 15.73 -70.09 9.88
CA ARG A 22 15.86 -69.34 8.62
C ARG A 22 14.53 -68.71 8.18
N TRP A 23 13.41 -69.42 8.34
CA TRP A 23 12.09 -68.88 8.01
C TRP A 23 11.67 -67.75 8.96
N ILE A 24 11.96 -67.89 10.27
CA ILE A 24 11.71 -66.82 11.27
C ILE A 24 12.57 -65.59 10.97
N LEU A 25 13.87 -65.77 10.69
CA LEU A 25 14.78 -64.67 10.34
C LEU A 25 14.36 -63.97 9.04
N SER A 26 13.98 -64.72 8.00
CA SER A 26 13.45 -64.16 6.75
C SER A 26 12.13 -63.41 6.97
N GLY A 27 11.24 -63.93 7.82
CA GLY A 27 10.00 -63.26 8.20
C GLY A 27 10.24 -61.96 8.96
N LEU A 28 11.13 -61.96 9.95
CA LEU A 28 11.57 -60.76 10.67
C LEU A 28 12.23 -59.73 9.74
N GLY A 29 13.07 -60.20 8.80
CA GLY A 29 13.68 -59.35 7.77
C GLY A 29 12.63 -58.69 6.86
N ALA A 30 11.64 -59.46 6.40
CA ALA A 30 10.54 -58.93 5.58
C ALA A 30 9.69 -57.90 6.34
N ILE A 31 9.40 -58.14 7.63
CA ILE A 31 8.69 -57.20 8.50
C ILE A 31 9.51 -55.92 8.66
N LEU A 32 10.82 -56.02 8.90
CA LEU A 32 11.71 -54.87 9.03
C LEU A 32 11.73 -54.03 7.73
N VAL A 33 11.85 -54.68 6.57
CA VAL A 33 11.80 -54.00 5.25
C VAL A 33 10.44 -53.32 5.04
N LEU A 34 9.33 -53.98 5.41
CA LEU A 34 8.01 -53.39 5.33
C LEU A 34 7.89 -52.15 6.24
N PHE A 35 8.40 -52.21 7.47
CA PHE A 35 8.46 -51.04 8.36
C PHE A 35 9.30 -49.90 7.79
N ILE A 36 10.44 -50.21 7.16
CA ILE A 36 11.28 -49.20 6.48
C ILE A 36 10.54 -48.58 5.30
N LEU A 37 9.83 -49.37 4.49
CA LEU A 37 9.04 -48.88 3.37
C LEU A 37 7.88 -47.99 3.85
N ILE A 38 7.11 -48.44 4.85
CA ILE A 38 6.01 -47.67 5.44
C ILE A 38 6.55 -46.37 6.05
N GLY A 39 7.65 -46.43 6.81
CA GLY A 39 8.32 -45.28 7.38
C GLY A 39 8.81 -44.30 6.33
N GLY A 40 9.44 -44.79 5.26
CA GLY A 40 9.90 -44.00 4.13
C GLY A 40 8.75 -43.30 3.40
N CYS A 41 7.66 -44.00 3.13
CA CYS A 41 6.44 -43.43 2.56
C CYS A 41 5.84 -42.35 3.46
N TYR A 42 5.79 -42.58 4.78
CA TYR A 42 5.29 -41.61 5.75
C TYR A 42 6.16 -40.34 5.80
N VAL A 43 7.49 -40.49 5.82
CA VAL A 43 8.42 -39.35 5.76
C VAL A 43 8.24 -38.57 4.45
N GLY A 44 8.14 -39.27 3.32
CA GLY A 44 7.86 -38.65 2.02
C GLY A 44 6.54 -37.86 2.02
N TYR A 45 5.48 -38.41 2.60
CA TYR A 45 4.19 -37.74 2.74
C TYR A 45 4.23 -36.54 3.70
N ALA A 46 4.92 -36.65 4.84
CA ALA A 46 5.02 -35.59 5.83
C ALA A 46 5.86 -34.39 5.37
N LEU A 47 6.77 -34.58 4.41
CA LEU A 47 7.58 -33.52 3.80
C LEU A 47 6.88 -32.78 2.66
N GLN A 48 5.73 -33.26 2.19
CA GLN A 48 4.92 -32.52 1.24
C GLN A 48 4.20 -31.34 1.93
N PRO A 49 3.77 -30.32 1.16
CA PRO A 49 2.96 -29.24 1.70
C PRO A 49 1.79 -29.77 2.53
N ALA A 50 1.51 -29.11 3.64
CA ALA A 50 0.47 -29.54 4.58
C ALA A 50 -0.89 -29.68 3.87
N ASN A 51 -1.22 -28.71 3.03
CA ASN A 51 -2.36 -28.76 2.14
C ASN A 51 -2.05 -27.98 0.85
N ARG A 52 -1.89 -28.70 -0.27
CA ARG A 52 -1.53 -28.12 -1.58
C ARG A 52 -2.58 -27.19 -2.18
N HIS A 53 -3.82 -27.25 -1.69
CA HIS A 53 -4.94 -26.42 -2.21
C HIS A 53 -5.31 -25.28 -1.27
N ASP A 54 -4.69 -25.21 -0.10
CA ASP A 54 -4.92 -24.14 0.86
C ASP A 54 -3.82 -23.11 0.72
N GLU A 55 -4.12 -22.09 -0.08
CA GLU A 55 -3.25 -20.94 -0.32
C GLU A 55 -3.47 -19.82 0.70
N ASP A 56 -4.30 -20.03 1.73
CA ASP A 56 -4.60 -18.99 2.71
C ASP A 56 -3.34 -18.66 3.52
N VAL A 57 -3.03 -17.37 3.57
CA VAL A 57 -1.83 -16.90 4.25
C VAL A 57 -2.11 -16.65 5.73
N VAL A 58 -1.40 -17.38 6.57
CA VAL A 58 -1.46 -17.31 8.03
C VAL A 58 -0.26 -16.55 8.57
N SER A 59 -0.51 -15.63 9.50
CA SER A 59 0.57 -14.96 10.23
C SER A 59 1.08 -15.86 11.36
N VAL A 60 2.38 -16.16 11.32
CA VAL A 60 3.08 -17.00 12.30
C VAL A 60 4.13 -16.16 13.01
N HIS A 61 4.00 -16.03 14.33
CA HIS A 61 4.98 -15.34 15.16
C HIS A 61 6.07 -16.29 15.65
N ILE A 62 7.33 -15.97 15.37
CA ILE A 62 8.50 -16.69 15.85
C ILE A 62 9.19 -15.84 16.93
N PRO A 63 9.23 -16.30 18.20
CA PRO A 63 9.89 -15.59 19.29
C PRO A 63 11.39 -15.44 19.09
N ALA A 64 11.97 -14.39 19.68
CA ALA A 64 13.42 -14.23 19.74
C ALA A 64 14.09 -15.42 20.46
N GLY A 65 15.15 -15.96 19.85
CA GLY A 65 15.88 -17.11 20.40
C GLY A 65 15.16 -18.46 20.28
N ALA A 66 14.07 -18.54 19.51
CA ALA A 66 13.37 -19.82 19.30
C ALA A 66 14.29 -20.86 18.62
N THR A 67 14.33 -22.06 19.18
CA THR A 67 15.07 -23.21 18.63
C THR A 67 14.35 -23.80 17.41
N ASN A 68 15.06 -24.57 16.57
CA ASN A 68 14.45 -25.27 15.43
C ASN A 68 13.26 -26.16 15.84
N SER A 69 13.32 -26.78 17.03
CA SER A 69 12.23 -27.59 17.55
C SER A 69 11.00 -26.76 17.91
N GLN A 70 11.19 -25.61 18.55
CA GLN A 70 10.10 -24.68 18.87
C GLN A 70 9.48 -24.09 17.61
N ILE A 71 10.30 -23.71 16.63
CA ILE A 71 9.81 -23.23 15.33
C ILE A 71 8.96 -24.31 14.65
N ALA A 72 9.45 -25.54 14.56
CA ALA A 72 8.69 -26.64 13.97
C ALA A 72 7.37 -26.90 14.71
N GLN A 73 7.37 -26.81 16.04
CA GLN A 73 6.15 -26.97 16.83
C GLN A 73 5.13 -25.85 16.54
N ILE A 74 5.56 -24.59 16.53
CA ILE A 74 4.72 -23.43 16.19
C ILE A 74 4.11 -23.60 14.79
N LEU A 75 4.91 -24.02 13.80
CA LEU A 75 4.45 -24.23 12.44
C LEU A 75 3.39 -25.35 12.35
N GLN A 76 3.55 -26.43 13.11
CA GLN A 76 2.58 -27.52 13.18
C GLN A 76 1.28 -27.06 13.85
N GLU A 77 1.37 -26.32 14.97
CA GLU A 77 0.22 -25.75 15.67
C GLU A 77 -0.58 -24.79 14.77
N LYS A 78 0.12 -24.03 13.92
CA LYS A 78 -0.49 -23.17 12.90
C LYS A 78 -0.87 -23.90 11.60
N LYS A 79 -0.73 -25.23 11.55
CA LYS A 79 -1.06 -26.10 10.41
C LYS A 79 -0.30 -25.77 9.11
N ILE A 80 0.84 -25.09 9.22
CA ILE A 80 1.72 -24.80 8.09
C ILE A 80 2.48 -26.06 7.65
N ILE A 81 2.82 -26.92 8.61
CA ILE A 81 3.47 -28.21 8.37
C ILE A 81 2.68 -29.35 9.03
N ARG A 82 2.84 -30.59 8.53
CA ARG A 82 2.12 -31.76 9.06
C ARG A 82 2.72 -32.32 10.34
N ASN A 83 4.05 -32.32 10.43
CA ASN A 83 4.77 -32.98 11.53
C ASN A 83 6.05 -32.22 11.91
N ALA A 84 6.10 -31.75 13.14
CA ALA A 84 7.21 -30.97 13.69
C ALA A 84 8.50 -31.78 13.82
N ILE A 85 8.42 -33.07 14.18
CA ILE A 85 9.60 -33.94 14.34
C ILE A 85 10.27 -34.15 12.99
N ILE A 86 9.49 -34.49 11.96
CA ILE A 86 9.99 -34.73 10.60
C ILE A 86 10.54 -33.44 10.01
N PHE A 87 9.85 -32.31 10.18
CA PHE A 87 10.35 -31.03 9.72
C PHE A 87 11.65 -30.63 10.43
N ASN A 88 11.75 -30.78 11.75
CA ASN A 88 12.98 -30.50 12.50
C ASN A 88 14.15 -31.39 12.03
N PHE A 89 13.90 -32.67 11.76
CA PHE A 89 14.91 -33.55 11.16
C PHE A 89 15.33 -33.05 9.77
N TRP A 90 14.38 -32.65 8.94
CA TRP A 90 14.64 -32.08 7.61
C TRP A 90 15.48 -30.80 7.69
N LEU A 91 15.18 -29.89 8.63
CA LEU A 91 15.98 -28.68 8.87
C LEU A 91 17.45 -29.02 9.18
N LYS A 92 17.68 -30.00 10.05
CA LYS A 92 19.04 -30.45 10.40
C LYS A 92 19.75 -31.09 9.22
N SER A 93 19.05 -31.93 8.46
CA SER A 93 19.60 -32.60 7.26
C SER A 93 20.02 -31.61 6.17
N HIS A 94 19.35 -30.45 6.09
CA HIS A 94 19.63 -29.41 5.10
C HIS A 94 20.47 -28.25 5.66
N SER A 95 21.01 -28.38 6.89
CA SER A 95 21.79 -27.31 7.56
C SER A 95 21.07 -25.96 7.60
N ALA A 96 19.74 -25.96 7.66
CA ALA A 96 18.93 -24.75 7.71
C ALA A 96 19.10 -24.06 9.07
N THR A 97 19.70 -22.87 9.05
CA THR A 97 20.07 -22.05 10.20
C THR A 97 19.68 -20.59 9.97
N ASN A 98 19.99 -19.69 10.91
CA ASN A 98 19.79 -18.23 10.77
C ASN A 98 18.32 -17.81 10.60
N PHE A 99 17.41 -18.49 11.30
CA PHE A 99 16.02 -18.05 11.38
C PHE A 99 15.89 -16.72 12.11
N GLN A 100 15.13 -15.82 11.52
CA GLN A 100 14.84 -14.51 12.07
C GLN A 100 13.67 -14.59 13.05
N ALA A 101 13.67 -13.75 14.06
CA ALA A 101 12.52 -13.57 14.94
C ALA A 101 11.55 -12.57 14.30
N GLY A 102 10.25 -12.75 14.49
CA GLY A 102 9.23 -11.84 13.95
C GLY A 102 7.98 -12.53 13.45
N ASN A 103 7.17 -11.79 12.70
CA ASN A 103 5.95 -12.31 12.07
C ASN A 103 6.24 -12.70 10.62
N PHE A 104 5.97 -13.94 10.29
CA PHE A 104 6.06 -14.49 8.94
C PHE A 104 4.68 -14.78 8.39
N TYR A 105 4.56 -14.79 7.08
CA TYR A 105 3.29 -14.95 6.38
C TYR A 105 3.40 -16.19 5.51
N LEU A 106 2.93 -17.30 6.06
CA LEU A 106 3.12 -18.65 5.52
C LEU A 106 1.77 -19.25 5.12
N SER A 107 1.78 -20.14 4.14
CA SER A 107 0.59 -20.86 3.70
C SER A 107 0.82 -22.37 3.81
N PRO A 108 -0.21 -23.19 4.12
CA PRO A 108 -0.11 -24.65 4.12
C PRO A 108 0.28 -25.27 2.78
N SER A 109 0.16 -24.54 1.68
CA SER A 109 0.59 -24.97 0.34
C SER A 109 2.08 -24.82 0.07
N MET A 110 2.80 -24.08 0.93
CA MET A 110 4.24 -23.86 0.77
C MET A 110 5.06 -25.14 0.98
N HIS A 111 6.11 -25.30 0.20
CA HIS A 111 7.12 -26.32 0.39
C HIS A 111 8.09 -25.94 1.53
N ASN A 112 8.70 -26.94 2.17
CA ASN A 112 9.63 -26.73 3.29
C ASN A 112 10.77 -25.74 2.97
N LYS A 113 11.27 -25.72 1.73
CA LYS A 113 12.29 -24.77 1.27
C LYS A 113 11.78 -23.32 1.25
N GLU A 114 10.53 -23.11 0.84
CA GLU A 114 9.90 -21.78 0.80
C GLU A 114 9.63 -21.28 2.22
N ILE A 115 9.15 -22.16 3.10
CA ILE A 115 8.97 -21.88 4.52
C ILE A 115 10.31 -21.47 5.15
N VAL A 116 11.38 -22.23 4.92
CA VAL A 116 12.71 -21.89 5.44
C VAL A 116 13.23 -20.57 4.90
N SER A 117 13.10 -20.33 3.59
CA SER A 117 13.51 -19.07 2.97
C SER A 117 12.79 -17.87 3.58
N GLN A 118 11.47 -17.97 3.78
CA GLN A 118 10.67 -16.97 4.49
C GLN A 118 11.21 -16.71 5.90
N LEU A 119 11.42 -17.77 6.69
CA LEU A 119 11.91 -17.70 8.07
C LEU A 119 13.35 -17.16 8.18
N GLN A 120 14.16 -17.28 7.12
CA GLN A 120 15.52 -16.72 7.05
C GLN A 120 15.55 -15.24 6.64
N GLY A 121 14.39 -14.61 6.45
CA GLY A 121 14.26 -13.20 6.07
C GLY A 121 14.00 -12.95 4.58
N GLY A 122 13.81 -14.01 3.78
CA GLY A 122 13.40 -13.89 2.37
C GLY A 122 11.91 -13.56 2.17
N GLY A 123 11.13 -13.51 3.24
CA GLY A 123 9.68 -13.32 3.21
C GLY A 123 9.24 -11.88 3.50
N GLY A 124 8.51 -11.28 2.55
CA GLY A 124 7.78 -10.04 2.77
C GLY A 124 6.33 -10.30 3.18
N ARG A 125 5.69 -9.29 3.76
CA ARG A 125 4.24 -9.32 3.99
C ARG A 125 3.51 -9.40 2.64
N PRO A 126 2.58 -10.35 2.43
CA PRO A 126 1.95 -10.53 1.13
C PRO A 126 1.01 -9.37 0.83
N VAL A 127 0.95 -9.01 -0.45
CA VAL A 127 0.00 -8.04 -1.00
C VAL A 127 -1.32 -8.76 -1.24
N VAL A 128 -2.38 -8.32 -0.57
CA VAL A 128 -3.73 -8.90 -0.66
C VAL A 128 -4.69 -8.05 -1.47
N GLY A 129 -4.24 -6.91 -1.96
CA GLY A 129 -5.02 -6.03 -2.79
C GLY A 129 -4.27 -4.75 -3.11
N HIS A 130 -4.95 -3.85 -3.82
CA HIS A 130 -4.40 -2.55 -4.15
C HIS A 130 -5.43 -1.44 -4.00
N VAL A 131 -4.97 -0.26 -3.63
CA VAL A 131 -5.76 0.97 -3.62
C VAL A 131 -5.20 1.90 -4.68
N LEU A 132 -6.00 2.20 -5.71
CA LEU A 132 -5.62 3.14 -6.77
C LEU A 132 -6.17 4.54 -6.46
N ILE A 133 -5.28 5.48 -6.22
CA ILE A 133 -5.61 6.90 -6.07
C ILE A 133 -5.35 7.61 -7.39
N LYS A 134 -6.37 8.25 -7.94
CA LYS A 134 -6.27 9.02 -9.19
C LYS A 134 -5.97 10.47 -8.91
N GLU A 135 -5.35 11.13 -9.89
CA GLU A 135 -5.11 12.57 -9.87
C GLU A 135 -6.43 13.34 -9.72
N GLY A 136 -6.39 14.43 -8.96
CA GLY A 136 -7.56 15.25 -8.70
C GLY A 136 -8.56 14.66 -7.71
N GLN A 137 -8.34 13.49 -7.12
CA GLN A 137 -9.24 12.94 -6.09
C GLN A 137 -9.12 13.71 -4.78
N THR A 138 -10.25 13.92 -4.11
CA THR A 138 -10.32 14.44 -2.73
C THR A 138 -10.21 13.32 -1.71
N ILE A 139 -9.92 13.65 -0.45
CA ILE A 139 -9.95 12.70 0.67
C ILE A 139 -11.29 11.95 0.75
N ASP A 140 -12.43 12.62 0.52
CA ASP A 140 -13.74 11.97 0.51
C ASP A 140 -13.89 10.91 -0.60
N SER A 141 -13.26 11.16 -1.75
CA SER A 141 -13.22 10.20 -2.87
C SER A 141 -12.28 9.04 -2.54
N ILE A 142 -11.11 9.34 -1.95
CA ILE A 142 -10.14 8.33 -1.49
C ILE A 142 -10.75 7.43 -0.43
N ALA A 143 -11.48 7.99 0.53
CA ALA A 143 -12.19 7.22 1.55
C ALA A 143 -13.17 6.21 0.94
N THR A 144 -13.80 6.57 -0.18
CA THR A 144 -14.68 5.66 -0.92
C THR A 144 -13.88 4.56 -1.62
N THR A 145 -12.74 4.88 -2.22
CA THR A 145 -11.83 3.87 -2.81
C THR A 145 -11.31 2.90 -1.74
N VAL A 146 -10.85 3.41 -0.59
CA VAL A 146 -10.37 2.57 0.52
C VAL A 146 -11.49 1.67 1.05
N GLY A 147 -12.70 2.21 1.20
CA GLY A 147 -13.88 1.45 1.62
C GLY A 147 -14.26 0.28 0.70
N LYS A 148 -13.94 0.38 -0.60
CA LYS A 148 -14.24 -0.66 -1.59
C LYS A 148 -13.14 -1.72 -1.74
N ASN A 149 -11.89 -1.35 -1.45
CA ASN A 149 -10.72 -2.17 -1.78
C ASN A 149 -9.96 -2.67 -0.54
N THR A 150 -10.46 -2.39 0.66
CA THR A 150 -9.85 -2.81 1.92
C THR A 150 -10.90 -3.25 2.92
N LYS A 151 -10.48 -3.85 4.03
CA LYS A 151 -11.37 -4.17 5.17
C LYS A 151 -11.85 -2.95 5.95
N TYR A 152 -11.30 -1.75 5.72
CA TYR A 152 -11.65 -0.54 6.45
C TYR A 152 -12.81 0.17 5.78
N SER A 153 -13.75 0.70 6.56
CA SER A 153 -14.86 1.46 6.02
C SER A 153 -14.44 2.86 5.57
N ARG A 154 -15.28 3.49 4.73
CA ARG A 154 -15.16 4.93 4.41
C ARG A 154 -15.10 5.80 5.67
N GLN A 155 -15.88 5.46 6.69
CA GLN A 155 -15.94 6.23 7.93
C GLN A 155 -14.66 6.09 8.76
N ASP A 156 -14.06 4.90 8.81
CA ASP A 156 -12.78 4.67 9.48
C ASP A 156 -11.68 5.54 8.86
N PHE A 157 -11.64 5.60 7.52
CA PHE A 157 -10.70 6.47 6.79
C PHE A 157 -10.88 7.94 7.16
N LEU A 158 -12.10 8.47 7.08
CA LEU A 158 -12.36 9.87 7.38
C LEU A 158 -12.14 10.23 8.86
N LYS A 159 -12.39 9.28 9.78
CA LYS A 159 -12.08 9.45 11.19
C LYS A 159 -10.57 9.58 11.39
N LEU A 160 -9.79 8.73 10.71
CA LEU A 160 -8.33 8.81 10.77
C LEU A 160 -7.78 10.12 10.19
N MET A 161 -8.37 10.67 9.12
CA MET A 161 -7.98 11.97 8.56
C MET A 161 -8.21 13.16 9.52
N LYS A 162 -8.98 12.95 10.60
CA LYS A 162 -9.24 13.95 11.65
C LYS A 162 -8.55 13.60 12.98
N ASP A 163 -7.80 12.50 13.03
CA ASP A 163 -7.10 12.06 14.23
C ASP A 163 -5.86 12.93 14.47
N GLN A 164 -5.92 13.79 15.49
CA GLN A 164 -4.84 14.73 15.81
C GLN A 164 -3.53 14.03 16.23
N SER A 165 -3.63 12.88 16.91
CA SER A 165 -2.44 12.15 17.37
C SER A 165 -1.67 11.59 16.16
N PHE A 166 -2.41 11.07 15.19
CA PHE A 166 -1.85 10.54 13.97
C PHE A 166 -1.27 11.66 13.10
N MET A 167 -1.98 12.78 12.93
CA MET A 167 -1.44 13.94 12.20
C MET A 167 -0.13 14.44 12.81
N LYS A 168 -0.05 14.57 14.15
CA LYS A 168 1.19 14.96 14.85
C LYS A 168 2.32 13.94 14.65
N SER A 169 2.00 12.63 14.64
CA SER A 169 3.00 11.61 14.36
C SER A 169 3.56 11.70 12.93
N LEU A 170 2.69 11.96 11.95
CA LEU A 170 3.09 12.16 10.56
C LEU A 170 3.91 13.44 10.42
N GLU A 171 3.52 14.55 11.05
CA GLU A 171 4.29 15.79 11.03
C GLU A 171 5.70 15.61 11.59
N LYS A 172 5.83 14.89 12.71
CA LYS A 172 7.13 14.56 13.28
C LYS A 172 8.00 13.74 12.32
N GLN A 173 7.37 12.83 11.55
CA GLN A 173 8.06 11.98 10.59
C GLN A 173 8.42 12.72 9.29
N TYR A 174 7.55 13.61 8.81
CA TYR A 174 7.70 14.37 7.55
C TYR A 174 7.59 15.89 7.79
N PRO A 175 8.49 16.51 8.58
CA PRO A 175 8.35 17.92 8.96
C PRO A 175 8.45 18.86 7.77
N LYS A 176 9.31 18.56 6.78
CA LYS A 176 9.44 19.35 5.55
C LYS A 176 8.15 19.39 4.72
N LEU A 177 7.39 18.29 4.75
CA LEU A 177 6.14 18.13 4.02
C LEU A 177 4.98 18.81 4.77
N LEU A 178 4.82 18.52 6.06
CA LEU A 178 3.56 18.72 6.76
C LEU A 178 3.50 19.95 7.66
N THR A 179 4.62 20.54 8.07
CA THR A 179 4.60 21.69 9.02
C THR A 179 3.76 22.86 8.51
N SER A 180 3.82 23.20 7.21
CA SER A 180 2.96 24.27 6.67
C SER A 180 1.48 23.91 6.64
N SER A 181 1.13 22.63 6.47
CA SER A 181 -0.26 22.19 6.56
C SER A 181 -0.77 22.27 8.00
N MET A 182 0.03 21.77 8.95
CA MET A 182 -0.33 21.73 10.37
C MET A 182 -0.47 23.12 10.99
N ASN A 183 0.29 24.10 10.51
CA ASN A 183 0.15 25.50 10.90
C ASN A 183 -1.05 26.22 10.24
N SER A 184 -1.64 25.64 9.20
CA SER A 184 -2.78 26.26 8.50
C SER A 184 -4.07 26.12 9.31
N LYS A 185 -4.88 27.19 9.31
CA LYS A 185 -6.15 27.27 10.04
C LYS A 185 -7.34 27.12 9.10
N GLY A 186 -8.42 26.54 9.60
CA GLY A 186 -9.66 26.38 8.84
C GLY A 186 -9.58 25.35 7.71
N VAL A 187 -8.56 24.49 7.73
CA VAL A 187 -8.47 23.35 6.80
C VAL A 187 -9.56 22.33 7.10
N ARG A 188 -10.10 21.69 6.05
CA ARG A 188 -11.05 20.58 6.20
C ARG A 188 -10.34 19.30 6.65
N TYR A 189 -9.19 19.01 6.03
CA TYR A 189 -8.29 17.92 6.36
C TYR A 189 -6.85 18.40 6.15
N HIS A 190 -5.95 18.17 7.11
CA HIS A 190 -4.54 18.52 6.94
C HIS A 190 -3.84 17.71 5.84
N LEU A 191 -4.37 16.52 5.50
CA LEU A 191 -3.82 15.69 4.43
C LEU A 191 -4.54 15.86 3.08
N GLU A 192 -5.49 16.80 2.94
CA GLU A 192 -6.05 17.07 1.61
C GLU A 192 -4.94 17.61 0.72
N GLY A 193 -4.68 16.95 -0.41
CA GLY A 193 -3.53 17.27 -1.27
C GLY A 193 -2.24 16.51 -0.97
N TYR A 194 -2.17 15.76 0.13
CA TYR A 194 -0.96 15.11 0.62
C TYR A 194 -0.97 13.59 0.49
N LEU A 195 -1.97 13.01 -0.18
CA LEU A 195 -2.06 11.58 -0.48
C LEU A 195 -1.80 11.38 -1.97
N PHE A 196 -0.53 11.17 -2.33
CA PHE A 196 -0.09 11.22 -3.73
C PHE A 196 -0.90 10.29 -4.66
N PRO A 197 -1.24 10.70 -5.89
CA PRO A 197 -1.87 9.81 -6.86
C PRO A 197 -0.94 8.67 -7.28
N ALA A 198 -1.25 7.44 -6.86
CA ALA A 198 -0.53 6.22 -7.22
C ALA A 198 -1.37 4.97 -6.95
N LYS A 199 -0.82 3.81 -7.33
CA LYS A 199 -1.30 2.50 -6.90
C LYS A 199 -0.53 2.08 -5.65
N TYR A 200 -1.27 1.77 -4.58
CA TYR A 200 -0.71 1.39 -3.27
C TYR A 200 -1.02 -0.07 -2.97
N ASP A 201 -0.03 -0.78 -2.41
CA ASP A 201 -0.19 -2.15 -1.99
C ASP A 201 -0.88 -2.23 -0.63
N VAL A 202 -1.91 -3.08 -0.56
CA VAL A 202 -2.59 -3.41 0.68
C VAL A 202 -2.01 -4.72 1.17
N TYR A 203 -1.21 -4.64 2.22
CA TYR A 203 -0.57 -5.82 2.79
C TYR A 203 -1.45 -6.57 3.80
N GLN A 204 -1.23 -7.87 3.95
CA GLN A 204 -2.07 -8.71 4.82
C GLN A 204 -2.05 -8.29 6.28
N GLY A 205 -3.19 -7.80 6.77
CA GLY A 205 -3.34 -7.26 8.13
C GLY A 205 -2.87 -5.82 8.30
N ALA A 206 -2.55 -5.10 7.21
CA ALA A 206 -2.03 -3.73 7.28
C ALA A 206 -2.99 -2.83 8.03
N SER A 207 -2.43 -1.95 8.86
CA SER A 207 -3.23 -0.94 9.55
C SER A 207 -3.68 0.14 8.57
N LEU A 208 -4.79 0.80 8.86
CA LEU A 208 -5.21 1.95 8.06
C LEU A 208 -4.18 3.10 8.13
N LYS A 209 -3.51 3.26 9.27
CA LYS A 209 -2.40 4.22 9.48
C LYS A 209 -1.21 3.92 8.57
N GLU A 210 -0.88 2.65 8.41
CA GLU A 210 0.20 2.19 7.53
C GLU A 210 -0.11 2.51 6.06
N LEU A 211 -1.33 2.22 5.61
CA LEU A 211 -1.75 2.56 4.24
C LEU A 211 -1.69 4.08 3.98
N VAL A 212 -2.19 4.91 4.91
CA VAL A 212 -2.09 6.37 4.78
C VAL A 212 -0.64 6.84 4.83
N ASN A 213 0.18 6.26 5.70
CA ASN A 213 1.59 6.60 5.78
C ASN A 213 2.31 6.31 4.46
N GLN A 214 2.00 5.21 3.77
CA GLN A 214 2.54 4.95 2.42
C GLN A 214 2.18 6.07 1.43
N MET A 215 0.96 6.59 1.48
CA MET A 215 0.52 7.69 0.60
C MET A 215 1.24 9.01 0.91
N VAL A 216 1.43 9.32 2.19
CA VAL A 216 2.14 10.53 2.65
C VAL A 216 3.64 10.42 2.35
N ASP A 217 4.25 9.27 2.62
CA ASP A 217 5.63 8.97 2.28
C ASP A 217 5.87 9.12 0.77
N LYS A 218 4.94 8.61 -0.05
CA LYS A 218 5.03 8.77 -1.50
C LYS A 218 5.01 10.25 -1.91
N THR A 219 4.17 11.06 -1.29
CA THR A 219 4.16 12.52 -1.50
C THR A 219 5.51 13.13 -1.14
N ASP A 220 6.07 12.78 0.02
CA ASP A 220 7.37 13.30 0.47
C ASP A 220 8.48 12.92 -0.52
N GLN A 221 8.56 11.64 -0.91
CA GLN A 221 9.53 11.15 -1.89
C GLN A 221 9.45 11.90 -3.22
N VAL A 222 8.23 12.14 -3.72
CA VAL A 222 8.02 12.88 -4.97
C VAL A 222 8.42 14.35 -4.83
N LEU A 223 8.20 14.95 -3.66
CA LEU A 223 8.53 16.35 -3.38
C LEU A 223 9.99 16.59 -2.95
N GLN A 224 10.75 15.55 -2.60
CA GLN A 224 12.16 15.66 -2.18
C GLN A 224 12.99 16.56 -3.12
N PRO A 225 12.94 16.41 -4.46
CA PRO A 225 13.71 17.26 -5.37
C PRO A 225 13.25 18.72 -5.41
N TYR A 226 12.04 19.02 -4.94
CA TYR A 226 11.38 20.31 -5.10
C TYR A 226 11.45 21.20 -3.86
N TYR A 227 11.72 20.66 -2.67
CA TYR A 227 11.75 21.44 -1.42
C TYR A 227 12.68 22.67 -1.48
N SER A 228 13.85 22.53 -2.09
CA SER A 228 14.78 23.65 -2.27
C SER A 228 14.22 24.74 -3.19
N SER A 229 13.51 24.34 -4.26
CA SER A 229 12.86 25.28 -5.19
C SER A 229 11.68 26.01 -4.53
N ILE A 230 10.86 25.28 -3.76
CA ILE A 230 9.75 25.81 -2.96
C ILE A 230 10.26 26.91 -2.03
N LYS A 231 11.31 26.61 -1.24
CA LYS A 231 11.93 27.57 -0.32
C LYS A 231 12.52 28.78 -1.05
N LYS A 232 13.24 28.57 -2.16
CA LYS A 232 13.84 29.66 -2.98
C LYS A 232 12.78 30.61 -3.56
N LYS A 233 11.56 30.11 -3.79
CA LYS A 233 10.43 30.90 -4.27
C LYS A 233 9.63 31.56 -3.15
N HIS A 234 10.06 31.42 -1.90
CA HIS A 234 9.35 31.92 -0.72
C HIS A 234 7.91 31.40 -0.62
N LEU A 235 7.69 30.16 -1.08
CA LEU A 235 6.42 29.46 -0.94
C LEU A 235 6.53 28.40 0.15
N THR A 236 5.40 28.08 0.75
CA THR A 236 5.22 26.90 1.59
C THR A 236 4.72 25.71 0.77
N VAL A 237 4.88 24.50 1.29
CA VAL A 237 4.32 23.30 0.65
C VAL A 237 2.80 23.38 0.56
N GLN A 238 2.15 23.92 1.60
CA GLN A 238 0.70 24.15 1.62
C GLN A 238 0.26 25.04 0.45
N GLU A 239 0.93 26.16 0.21
CA GLU A 239 0.59 27.08 -0.89
C GLU A 239 0.81 26.44 -2.26
N VAL A 240 1.91 25.71 -2.43
CA VAL A 240 2.24 25.01 -3.68
C VAL A 240 1.19 23.94 -4.01
N LEU A 241 0.86 23.08 -3.05
CA LEU A 241 -0.15 22.04 -3.25
C LEU A 241 -1.55 22.63 -3.40
N THR A 242 -1.83 23.77 -2.77
CA THR A 242 -3.09 24.48 -2.93
C THR A 242 -3.28 24.97 -4.36
N LEU A 243 -2.31 25.72 -4.90
CA LEU A 243 -2.37 26.14 -6.31
C LEU A 243 -2.34 24.94 -7.27
N ALA A 244 -1.53 23.92 -6.98
CA ALA A 244 -1.44 22.74 -7.83
C ALA A 244 -2.78 22.00 -7.92
N SER A 245 -3.52 21.91 -6.82
CA SER A 245 -4.85 21.29 -6.81
C SER A 245 -5.92 22.10 -7.58
N LEU A 246 -5.75 23.42 -7.71
CA LEU A 246 -6.57 24.23 -8.63
C LEU A 246 -6.16 23.98 -10.09
N VAL A 247 -4.86 24.10 -10.38
CA VAL A 247 -4.28 23.88 -11.71
C VAL A 247 -4.63 22.50 -12.27
N GLU A 248 -4.66 21.47 -11.42
CA GLU A 248 -5.03 20.09 -11.78
C GLU A 248 -6.40 20.01 -12.46
N ARG A 249 -7.35 20.82 -12.01
CA ARG A 249 -8.73 20.80 -12.48
C ARG A 249 -9.03 21.84 -13.55
N GLU A 250 -8.19 22.86 -13.69
CA GLU A 250 -8.36 23.96 -14.65
C GLU A 250 -7.60 23.73 -15.97
N GLY A 251 -6.50 22.95 -15.94
CA GLY A 251 -5.63 22.75 -17.10
C GLY A 251 -5.46 21.28 -17.48
N VAL A 252 -5.70 20.96 -18.76
CA VAL A 252 -5.47 19.61 -19.31
C VAL A 252 -4.04 19.45 -19.82
N LYS A 253 -3.53 20.44 -20.56
CA LYS A 253 -2.19 20.38 -21.18
C LYS A 253 -1.15 21.02 -20.27
N SER A 254 0.08 20.48 -20.28
CA SER A 254 1.21 21.00 -19.49
C SER A 254 1.46 22.50 -19.70
N LYS A 255 1.43 22.98 -20.95
CA LYS A 255 1.58 24.42 -21.25
C LYS A 255 0.48 25.28 -20.60
N ASP A 256 -0.77 24.82 -20.66
CA ASP A 256 -1.90 25.53 -20.08
C ASP A 256 -1.82 25.54 -18.56
N ARG A 257 -1.46 24.41 -17.94
CA ARG A 257 -1.21 24.33 -16.48
C ARG A 257 -0.20 25.37 -16.02
N ARG A 258 0.92 25.52 -16.73
CA ARG A 258 1.96 26.51 -16.41
C ARG A 258 1.49 27.96 -16.61
N MET A 259 0.64 28.22 -17.60
CA MET A 259 0.10 29.55 -17.84
C MET A 259 -0.97 29.92 -16.79
N ILE A 260 -1.88 28.99 -16.48
CA ILE A 260 -2.89 29.14 -15.43
C ILE A 260 -2.23 29.37 -14.07
N ALA A 261 -1.17 28.62 -13.74
CA ALA A 261 -0.36 28.89 -12.54
C ALA A 261 0.19 30.32 -12.52
N GLY A 262 0.69 30.81 -13.65
CA GLY A 262 1.12 32.21 -13.82
C GLY A 262 0.00 33.22 -13.54
N VAL A 263 -1.21 32.98 -14.06
CA VAL A 263 -2.38 33.83 -13.80
C VAL A 263 -2.73 33.87 -12.31
N PHE A 264 -2.70 32.73 -11.61
CA PHE A 264 -2.96 32.71 -10.17
C PHE A 264 -1.92 33.51 -9.38
N PHE A 265 -0.63 33.39 -9.70
CA PHE A 265 0.39 34.23 -9.07
C PHE A 265 0.20 35.72 -9.36
N ASN A 266 -0.16 36.08 -10.60
CA ASN A 266 -0.44 37.48 -10.96
C ASN A 266 -1.61 38.04 -10.17
N ARG A 267 -2.71 37.28 -10.02
CA ARG A 267 -3.87 37.67 -9.21
C ARG A 267 -3.50 37.85 -7.74
N ILE A 268 -2.74 36.91 -7.16
CA ILE A 268 -2.28 37.03 -5.76
C ILE A 268 -1.45 38.30 -5.59
N LYS A 269 -0.50 38.56 -6.50
CA LYS A 269 0.32 39.78 -6.48
C LYS A 269 -0.51 41.05 -6.61
N ALA A 270 -1.58 41.02 -7.41
CA ALA A 270 -2.52 42.13 -7.59
C ALA A 270 -3.58 42.23 -6.46
N ASN A 271 -3.49 41.41 -5.40
CA ASN A 271 -4.48 41.33 -4.34
C ASN A 271 -5.91 41.09 -4.88
N MET A 272 -6.03 40.23 -5.89
CA MET A 272 -7.28 39.79 -6.51
C MET A 272 -7.66 38.38 -6.00
N PRO A 273 -8.97 38.10 -5.81
CA PRO A 273 -9.43 36.74 -5.56
C PRO A 273 -9.11 35.81 -6.74
N LEU A 274 -8.80 34.54 -6.46
CA LEU A 274 -8.49 33.57 -7.52
C LEU A 274 -9.73 33.19 -8.35
N GLN A 275 -10.92 33.23 -7.74
CA GLN A 275 -12.22 32.98 -8.39
C GLN A 275 -12.27 31.65 -9.19
N SER A 276 -11.76 30.56 -8.62
CA SER A 276 -11.90 29.23 -9.21
C SER A 276 -13.15 28.54 -8.70
N ASP A 277 -13.94 27.98 -9.62
CA ASP A 277 -15.15 27.19 -9.32
C ASP A 277 -14.85 25.96 -8.48
N ILE A 278 -13.65 25.38 -8.65
CA ILE A 278 -13.17 24.23 -7.88
C ILE A 278 -13.20 24.53 -6.38
N SER A 279 -12.85 25.77 -6.02
CA SER A 279 -12.84 26.21 -4.64
C SER A 279 -14.24 26.26 -4.01
N VAL A 280 -15.23 26.71 -4.77
CA VAL A 280 -16.63 26.79 -4.36
C VAL A 280 -17.27 25.40 -4.32
N MET A 281 -17.01 24.55 -5.31
CA MET A 281 -17.48 23.16 -5.32
C MET A 281 -16.95 22.38 -4.11
N TYR A 282 -15.66 22.54 -3.79
CA TYR A 282 -15.08 21.96 -2.59
C TYR A 282 -15.74 22.53 -1.32
N ALA A 283 -15.92 23.84 -1.24
CA ALA A 283 -16.58 24.51 -0.11
C ALA A 283 -18.00 23.98 0.16
N LEU A 284 -18.78 23.74 -0.90
CA LEU A 284 -20.13 23.18 -0.81
C LEU A 284 -20.16 21.70 -0.45
N ASN A 285 -19.01 21.01 -0.58
CA ASN A 285 -18.90 19.56 -0.45
C ASN A 285 -19.87 18.80 -1.37
N LYS A 286 -20.05 19.29 -2.60
CA LYS A 286 -20.96 18.72 -3.60
C LYS A 286 -20.31 18.73 -4.97
N HIS A 287 -20.51 17.64 -5.73
CA HIS A 287 -20.16 17.61 -7.14
C HIS A 287 -21.28 18.28 -7.95
N LYS A 288 -20.98 19.37 -8.65
CA LYS A 288 -21.92 20.09 -9.51
C LYS A 288 -21.30 20.32 -10.88
N HIS A 289 -22.10 20.24 -11.94
CA HIS A 289 -21.65 20.57 -13.30
C HIS A 289 -21.53 22.07 -13.52
N SER A 290 -22.37 22.87 -12.85
CA SER A 290 -22.34 24.32 -12.91
C SER A 290 -22.67 24.94 -11.55
N LEU A 291 -22.14 26.13 -11.30
CA LEU A 291 -22.39 26.93 -10.12
C LEU A 291 -23.43 28.01 -10.41
N THR A 292 -24.36 28.19 -9.48
CA THR A 292 -25.32 29.31 -9.50
C THR A 292 -24.74 30.52 -8.79
N LEU A 293 -25.35 31.70 -8.98
CA LEU A 293 -25.00 32.91 -8.23
C LEU A 293 -25.15 32.76 -6.71
N LYS A 294 -26.01 31.83 -6.25
CA LYS A 294 -26.15 31.50 -4.83
C LYS A 294 -24.97 30.66 -4.33
N ASP A 295 -24.49 29.74 -5.16
CA ASP A 295 -23.38 28.84 -4.81
C ASP A 295 -22.08 29.61 -4.58
N ILE A 296 -21.75 30.56 -5.46
CA ILE A 296 -20.52 31.37 -5.35
C ILE A 296 -20.50 32.29 -4.12
N LYS A 297 -21.63 32.44 -3.42
CA LYS A 297 -21.77 33.19 -2.17
C LYS A 297 -21.67 32.29 -0.91
N VAL A 298 -21.29 31.02 -1.05
CA VAL A 298 -21.14 30.10 0.09
C VAL A 298 -20.18 30.66 1.14
N LYS A 299 -20.60 30.61 2.41
CA LYS A 299 -19.76 31.02 3.54
C LYS A 299 -18.79 29.88 3.90
N SER A 300 -17.55 29.99 3.45
CA SER A 300 -16.51 29.01 3.72
C SER A 300 -15.13 29.65 3.51
N PRO A 301 -14.12 29.34 4.33
CA PRO A 301 -12.75 29.83 4.10
C PRO A 301 -12.16 29.35 2.76
N TYR A 302 -12.70 28.26 2.19
CA TYR A 302 -12.31 27.76 0.88
C TYR A 302 -12.95 28.52 -0.30
N ASN A 303 -13.87 29.47 -0.06
CA ASN A 303 -14.49 30.23 -1.16
C ASN A 303 -13.54 31.32 -1.69
N LEU A 304 -12.80 31.01 -2.75
CA LEU A 304 -11.83 31.93 -3.37
C LEU A 304 -12.46 32.96 -4.31
N TYR A 305 -13.79 33.05 -4.36
CA TYR A 305 -14.48 34.23 -4.91
C TYR A 305 -14.52 35.38 -3.90
N VAL A 306 -14.55 35.06 -2.61
CA VAL A 306 -14.70 36.04 -1.52
C VAL A 306 -13.36 36.26 -0.81
N HIS A 307 -12.63 35.18 -0.54
CA HIS A 307 -11.36 35.24 0.16
C HIS A 307 -10.19 35.31 -0.82
N LYS A 308 -9.27 36.24 -0.57
CA LYS A 308 -8.06 36.45 -1.38
C LYS A 308 -6.92 35.53 -0.93
N GLY A 309 -5.88 35.44 -1.76
CA GLY A 309 -4.72 34.59 -1.50
C GLY A 309 -4.98 33.12 -1.87
N TYR A 310 -4.26 32.22 -1.21
CA TYR A 310 -4.28 30.79 -1.53
C TYR A 310 -5.52 30.06 -0.99
N GLY A 311 -6.14 30.57 0.08
CA GLY A 311 -7.10 29.82 0.88
C GLY A 311 -6.43 28.96 1.95
N PRO A 312 -7.21 28.14 2.68
CA PRO A 312 -6.70 27.37 3.81
C PRO A 312 -5.85 26.16 3.39
N GLY A 313 -6.09 25.57 2.22
CA GLY A 313 -5.36 24.40 1.76
C GLY A 313 -5.86 23.82 0.43
N PRO A 314 -5.31 22.66 0.01
CA PRO A 314 -5.64 22.04 -1.26
C PRO A 314 -7.10 21.60 -1.36
N PHE A 315 -7.55 21.42 -2.61
CA PHE A 315 -8.92 21.06 -2.97
C PHE A 315 -9.04 19.62 -3.49
N ASN A 316 -7.91 18.97 -3.71
CA ASN A 316 -7.73 17.58 -4.15
C ASN A 316 -6.24 17.20 -4.10
N ASN A 317 -5.91 15.95 -4.45
CA ASN A 317 -4.54 15.45 -4.60
C ASN A 317 -4.03 15.68 -6.03
N PRO A 318 -3.15 16.67 -6.26
CA PRO A 318 -2.68 17.03 -7.59
C PRO A 318 -1.65 16.05 -8.15
N SER A 319 -1.50 16.04 -9.47
CA SER A 319 -0.41 15.36 -10.16
C SER A 319 0.94 16.05 -9.94
N LEU A 320 2.03 15.33 -10.22
CA LEU A 320 3.37 15.92 -10.26
C LEU A 320 3.46 17.02 -11.34
N ASP A 321 2.74 16.88 -12.45
CA ASP A 321 2.72 17.87 -13.53
C ASP A 321 2.12 19.20 -13.07
N SER A 322 1.03 19.16 -12.30
CA SER A 322 0.42 20.36 -11.74
C SER A 322 1.31 21.02 -10.67
N ILE A 323 1.99 20.22 -9.84
CA ILE A 323 2.99 20.72 -8.88
C ILE A 323 4.14 21.40 -9.63
N SER A 324 4.70 20.74 -10.63
CA SER A 324 5.78 21.26 -11.46
C SER A 324 5.36 22.54 -12.20
N ALA A 325 4.11 22.63 -12.65
CA ALA A 325 3.57 23.82 -13.30
C ALA A 325 3.53 25.04 -12.37
N VAL A 326 3.16 24.84 -11.09
CA VAL A 326 3.18 25.89 -10.05
C VAL A 326 4.61 26.32 -9.71
N LEU A 327 5.56 25.40 -9.71
CA LEU A 327 6.96 25.75 -9.46
C LEU A 327 7.61 26.43 -10.67
N ASN A 328 7.15 26.13 -11.88
CA ASN A 328 7.73 26.64 -13.12
C ASN A 328 6.69 27.35 -14.00
N PRO A 329 5.96 28.37 -13.51
CA PRO A 329 4.90 29.01 -14.28
C PRO A 329 5.49 29.73 -15.49
N ILE A 330 4.68 29.90 -16.54
CA ILE A 330 5.04 30.77 -17.66
C ILE A 330 4.77 32.20 -17.21
N LYS A 331 5.80 33.04 -17.22
CA LYS A 331 5.67 34.47 -16.90
C LYS A 331 4.82 35.14 -17.98
N SER A 332 3.83 35.90 -17.54
CA SER A 332 2.97 36.74 -18.38
C SER A 332 2.34 37.83 -17.51
N ASN A 333 1.61 38.77 -18.12
CA ASN A 333 0.79 39.76 -17.42
C ASN A 333 -0.70 39.36 -17.36
N TYR A 334 -1.04 38.13 -17.76
CA TYR A 334 -2.42 37.70 -17.81
C TYR A 334 -3.03 37.60 -16.41
N LEU A 335 -4.24 38.13 -16.28
CA LEU A 335 -5.05 38.10 -15.07
C LEU A 335 -6.32 37.27 -15.26
N TYR A 336 -6.67 36.89 -16.49
CA TYR A 336 -7.90 36.18 -16.79
C TYR A 336 -7.62 35.03 -17.76
N PHE A 337 -8.36 33.95 -17.63
CA PHE A 337 -8.38 32.88 -18.62
C PHE A 337 -9.80 32.34 -18.81
N VAL A 338 -10.08 31.78 -19.99
CA VAL A 338 -11.32 31.07 -20.30
C VAL A 338 -11.02 29.92 -21.24
N ALA A 339 -11.60 28.75 -20.96
CA ALA A 339 -11.54 27.60 -21.84
C ALA A 339 -12.70 27.63 -22.84
N ASN A 340 -12.41 27.39 -24.11
CA ASN A 340 -13.46 27.05 -25.07
C ASN A 340 -13.92 25.61 -24.80
N LEU A 341 -15.12 25.44 -24.29
CA LEU A 341 -15.67 24.13 -23.89
C LEU A 341 -15.85 23.15 -25.08
N LYS A 342 -15.90 23.65 -26.32
CA LYS A 342 -16.01 22.82 -27.53
C LYS A 342 -14.67 22.30 -28.03
N THR A 343 -13.61 23.11 -27.93
CA THR A 343 -12.28 22.79 -28.50
C THR A 343 -11.22 22.46 -27.45
N GLY A 344 -11.48 22.76 -26.17
CA GLY A 344 -10.53 22.65 -25.07
C GLY A 344 -9.40 23.69 -25.11
N LYS A 345 -9.42 24.65 -26.03
CA LYS A 345 -8.39 25.70 -26.12
C LYS A 345 -8.60 26.75 -25.03
N VAL A 346 -7.55 27.07 -24.27
CA VAL A 346 -7.55 28.12 -23.26
C VAL A 346 -7.08 29.45 -23.87
N TYR A 347 -7.82 30.51 -23.57
CA TYR A 347 -7.48 31.89 -23.93
C TYR A 347 -7.13 32.67 -22.68
N TYR A 348 -6.14 33.56 -22.78
CA TYR A 348 -5.62 34.34 -21.67
C TYR A 348 -5.73 35.84 -22.00
N ASN A 349 -6.11 36.67 -21.03
CA ASN A 349 -6.34 38.10 -21.23
C ASN A 349 -5.74 38.90 -20.06
N GLU A 350 -5.28 40.11 -20.33
CA GLU A 350 -4.63 40.98 -19.34
C GLU A 350 -5.64 41.79 -18.53
N ASN A 351 -6.77 42.17 -19.15
CA ASN A 351 -7.83 42.96 -18.52
C ASN A 351 -9.21 42.30 -18.64
N TYR A 352 -10.16 42.83 -17.86
CA TYR A 352 -11.50 42.28 -17.75
C TYR A 352 -12.35 42.49 -19.02
N ASP A 353 -12.21 43.62 -19.70
CA ASP A 353 -12.99 43.92 -20.91
C ASP A 353 -12.64 42.98 -22.06
N GLU A 354 -11.35 42.66 -22.23
CA GLU A 354 -10.90 41.63 -23.16
C GLU A 354 -11.45 40.25 -22.80
N HIS A 355 -11.46 39.91 -21.52
CA HIS A 355 -12.02 38.65 -21.05
C HIS A 355 -13.52 38.55 -21.34
N LEU A 356 -14.29 39.62 -21.10
CA LEU A 356 -15.72 39.67 -21.43
C LEU A 356 -15.96 39.51 -22.94
N LYS A 357 -15.23 40.27 -23.76
CA LYS A 357 -15.29 40.13 -25.23
C LYS A 357 -14.97 38.70 -25.68
N ARG A 358 -13.97 38.07 -25.05
CA ARG A 358 -13.62 36.67 -25.34
C ARG A 358 -14.75 35.72 -24.96
N ASN A 359 -15.33 35.84 -23.75
CA ASN A 359 -16.44 34.98 -23.31
C ASN A 359 -17.64 35.10 -24.26
N SER A 360 -18.04 36.33 -24.59
CA SER A 360 -19.12 36.58 -25.55
C SER A 360 -18.84 35.96 -26.93
N SER A 361 -17.60 36.05 -27.44
CA SER A 361 -17.21 35.42 -28.71
C SER A 361 -17.27 33.89 -28.70
N LEU A 362 -17.21 33.28 -27.51
CA LEU A 362 -17.30 31.84 -27.31
C LEU A 362 -18.74 31.38 -27.02
N GLY A 363 -19.69 32.31 -26.88
CA GLY A 363 -21.06 32.03 -26.46
C GLY A 363 -21.16 31.57 -25.01
N GLN A 364 -20.28 32.10 -24.14
CA GLN A 364 -20.19 31.76 -22.72
C GLN A 364 -20.44 32.97 -21.83
#